data_AF-A0A7C3FA36-F1
#
_entry.id   AF-A0A7C3FA36-F1
#
_cell.length_a   1.000
_cell.length_b   1.000
_cell.length_c   1.000
_cell.angle_alpha   90.00
_cell.angle_beta   90.00
_cell.angle_gamma   90.00
#
_symmetry.space_group_name_H-M   'P 1'
#
loop_
_entity.id
_entity.type
_entity.pdbx_description
1 polymer ?
#
loop_
_entity_poly.entity_id
_entity_poly.type
_entity_poly.pdbx_seq_one_letter_code
_entity_poly.pdbx_strand_id
1 'polypeptide(L)' 'MKKVLIFLLIILVAWLFIRFVIGGSEDSWICKDGQWVKHGNPAASMPEYACPAK' A
#
# COMPACT_ATOMS: atom_id res chain seq x y z
N MET A 1 1.14 29.85 -16.46
CA MET A 1 1.81 28.54 -16.64
C MET A 1 2.59 28.08 -15.40
N LYS A 2 3.52 28.87 -14.85
CA LYS A 2 4.31 28.48 -13.64
C LYS A 2 3.46 28.12 -12.40
N LYS A 3 2.37 28.87 -12.14
CA LYS A 3 1.44 28.58 -11.02
C LYS A 3 0.71 27.24 -11.20
N VAL A 4 0.32 26.91 -12.42
CA VAL A 4 -0.34 25.63 -12.75
C VAL A 4 0.64 24.48 -12.54
N LEU A 5 1.90 24.64 -12.98
CA LEU A 5 2.94 23.63 -12.77
C LEU A 5 3.22 23.38 -11.28
N ILE A 6 3.30 24.44 -10.46
CA ILE A 6 3.48 24.32 -9.01
C ILE A 6 2.30 23.58 -8.38
N PHE A 7 1.07 23.91 -8.77
CA PHE A 7 -0.12 23.24 -8.27
C PHE A 7 -0.13 21.74 -8.60
N LEU A 8 0.18 21.37 -9.84
CA LEU A 8 0.29 19.97 -10.26
C LEU A 8 1.39 19.22 -9.48
N LEU A 9 2.52 19.88 -9.23
CA LEU A 9 3.61 19.30 -8.45
C LEU A 9 3.17 19.01 -7.01
N ILE A 10 2.41 19.91 -6.38
CA ILE A 10 1.89 19.70 -5.02
C ILE A 10 0.95 18.48 -4.99
N ILE A 11 0.05 18.35 -5.96
CA ILE A 11 -0.85 17.19 -6.05
C ILE A 11 -0.06 15.90 -6.23
N LEU A 12 0.93 15.90 -7.12
CA LEU A 12 1.76 14.72 -7.35
C LEU A 12 2.50 14.31 -6.07
N VAL A 13 3.11 15.26 -5.36
CA VAL A 13 3.83 14.98 -4.11
C VAL A 13 2.87 14.47 -3.03
N ALA A 14 1.69 15.07 -2.88
CA ALA A 14 0.69 14.61 -1.93
C ALA A 14 0.21 13.17 -2.24
N TRP A 15 -0.03 12.88 -3.52
CA TRP A 15 -0.42 11.54 -3.97
C TRP A 15 0.67 10.50 -3.72
N LEU A 16 1.93 10.82 -4.05
CA LEU A 16 3.07 9.95 -3.77
C LEU A 16 3.26 9.73 -2.28
N PHE A 17 3.08 10.77 -1.46
CA PHE A 17 3.14 10.66 0.00
C PHE A 17 2.09 9.69 0.52
N ILE A 18 0.83 9.82 0.10
CA ILE A 18 -0.25 8.91 0.49
C ILE A 18 0.10 7.48 0.06
N ARG A 19 0.52 7.28 -1.20
CA ARG A 19 0.85 5.96 -1.72
C ARG A 19 1.98 5.30 -0.93
N PHE A 20 3.13 5.97 -0.79
CA PHE A 20 4.35 5.34 -0.29
C PHE A 20 4.58 5.45 1.21
N VAL A 21 3.95 6.41 1.90
CA VAL A 21 4.07 6.59 3.36
C VAL A 21 2.90 5.95 4.10
N ILE A 22 1.67 6.07 3.58
CA ILE A 22 0.46 5.57 4.25
C ILE A 22 0.00 4.22 3.69
N GLY A 23 0.11 4.01 2.37
CA GLY A 23 -0.46 2.86 1.67
C GLY A 23 0.17 1.49 1.96
N GLY A 24 1.33 1.44 2.63
CA GLY A 24 2.01 0.18 2.97
C GLY A 24 2.60 -0.56 1.76
N SER A 25 2.99 -1.83 1.99
CA SER A 25 3.58 -2.68 0.97
C SER A 25 2.51 -3.32 0.07
N GLU A 26 2.67 -3.16 -1.24
CA GLU A 26 1.81 -3.78 -2.25
C GLU A 26 2.15 -5.25 -2.52
N ASP A 27 3.29 -5.74 -2.03
CA ASP A 27 3.76 -7.11 -2.26
C ASP A 27 3.74 -7.91 -0.96
N SER A 28 2.57 -8.07 -0.36
CA SER A 28 2.44 -8.67 0.96
C SER A 28 1.19 -9.52 1.18
N TRP A 29 1.24 -10.39 2.17
CA TRP A 29 0.05 -11.05 2.71
C TRP A 29 -0.49 -10.20 3.86
N ILE A 30 -1.76 -9.81 3.77
CA ILE A 30 -2.44 -9.03 4.80
C ILE A 30 -3.34 -9.95 5.61
N CYS A 31 -3.21 -9.89 6.92
CA CYS A 31 -4.10 -10.58 7.83
C CYS A 31 -5.40 -9.79 7.97
N LYS A 32 -6.50 -10.32 7.44
CA LYS A 32 -7.83 -9.71 7.51
C LYS A 32 -8.83 -10.75 7.98
N ASP A 33 -9.54 -10.44 9.07
CA ASP A 33 -10.59 -11.29 9.64
C ASP A 33 -10.12 -12.75 9.92
N GLY A 34 -8.88 -12.90 10.40
CA GLY A 34 -8.29 -14.21 10.68
C GLY A 34 -7.83 -14.99 9.44
N GLN A 35 -7.85 -14.38 8.26
CA GLN A 35 -7.39 -14.99 7.00
C GLN A 35 -6.28 -14.17 6.34
N TRP A 36 -5.30 -14.88 5.77
CA TRP A 36 -4.30 -14.26 4.91
C TRP A 36 -4.93 -13.94 3.56
N VAL A 37 -5.01 -12.65 3.25
CA VAL A 37 -5.48 -12.14 1.97
C VAL A 37 -4.29 -11.63 1.18
N LYS A 38 -4.21 -12.05 -0.08
CA LYS A 38 -3.16 -11.62 -1.00
C LYS A 38 -3.33 -10.12 -1.30
N HIS A 39 -2.29 -9.32 -1.03
CA HIS A 39 -2.20 -7.93 -1.49
C HIS A 39 -1.15 -7.85 -2.60
N GLY A 40 -1.58 -7.41 -3.79
CA GLY A 40 -0.76 -7.43 -5.00
C GLY A 40 -0.31 -8.83 -5.42
N ASN A 41 1.00 -9.03 -5.60
CA ASN A 41 1.55 -10.31 -6.07
C ASN A 41 2.75 -10.82 -5.26
N PRO A 42 2.57 -11.11 -3.95
CA PRO A 42 3.66 -11.41 -3.03
C PRO A 42 4.63 -12.43 -3.61
N ALA A 43 5.90 -12.06 -3.71
CA ALA A 43 6.94 -13.00 -4.12
C ALA A 43 7.11 -14.14 -3.08
N ALA A 44 6.84 -13.84 -1.81
CA ALA A 44 6.84 -14.82 -0.73
C ALA A 44 5.57 -15.68 -0.75
N SER A 45 5.73 -16.97 -0.43
CA SER A 45 4.60 -17.88 -0.21
C SER A 45 3.70 -17.38 0.93
N MET A 46 2.43 -17.79 0.88
CA MET A 46 1.50 -17.49 1.98
C MET A 46 2.08 -18.01 3.30
N PRO A 47 2.00 -17.23 4.39
CA PRO A 47 2.43 -17.73 5.69
C PRO A 47 1.68 -19.01 6.07
N GLU A 48 2.41 -20.00 6.57
CA GLU A 48 1.83 -21.28 7.01
C GLU A 48 1.24 -21.20 8.44
N TYR A 49 1.59 -20.15 9.19
CA TYR A 49 1.01 -19.90 10.51
C TYR A 49 -0.34 -19.20 10.41
N ALA A 50 -1.21 -19.47 11.40
CA ALA A 50 -2.53 -18.87 11.47
C ALA A 50 -2.43 -17.33 11.53
N CYS A 51 -3.23 -16.66 10.71
CA CYS A 51 -3.42 -15.22 10.80
C CYS A 51 -4.18 -14.90 12.09
N PRO A 52 -3.69 -13.99 12.94
CA PRO A 52 -4.39 -13.61 14.16
C PRO A 52 -5.76 -13.00 13.80
N ALA A 53 -6.84 -13.64 14.26
CA ALA A 53 -8.15 -13.01 14.26
C ALA A 53 -8.11 -11.84 15.26
N LYS A 54 -8.24 -10.61 14.76
CA LYS A 54 -8.49 -9.44 15.59
C LYS A 54 -9.97 -9.16 15.64
#